data_AF-A0A5K7ZEH4-F1
#
_entry.id   AF-A0A5K7ZEH4-F1
#
_cell.length_a   1.000
_cell.length_b   1.000
_cell.length_c   1.000
_cell.angle_alpha   90.00
_cell.angle_beta   90.00
_cell.angle_gamma   90.00
#
_symmetry.space_group_name_H-M   'P 1'
#
loop_
_entity.id
_entity.type
_entity.pdbx_description
1 polymer ?
#
loop_
_entity_poly.entity_id
_entity_poly.type
_entity_poly.pdbx_seq_one_letter_code
_entity_poly.pdbx_strand_id
1 'polypeptide(L)'
;MVLGFPFGVESNESGFPILRSGRIASYPLTPTKLTQTFLLDFEVFGGNSGGPVFLYDKNRIYQGKPHLGNIRFIVGLVSQERDLTEQVKSLEQITVKRHRLALAVIIHSALIRETIQILFPNDPIPAPTEKKNPYRDRE
;
A
#
# COMPACT_ATOMS: atom_id res chain seq x y z
N MET A 1 -5.09 -1.20 -4.53
CA MET A 1 -4.87 -2.61 -4.91
C MET A 1 -3.56 -3.08 -4.28
N VAL A 2 -3.44 -4.36 -3.95
CA VAL A 2 -2.30 -4.95 -3.22
C VAL A 2 -1.96 -6.30 -3.83
N LEU A 3 -0.68 -6.60 -4.04
CA LEU A 3 -0.19 -7.93 -4.41
C LEU A 3 0.49 -8.59 -3.22
N GLY A 4 0.31 -9.90 -3.05
CA GLY A 4 1.01 -10.67 -2.01
C GLY A 4 0.80 -12.17 -2.13
N PHE A 5 1.44 -12.92 -1.24
CA PHE A 5 1.36 -14.38 -1.15
C PHE A 5 0.81 -14.76 0.24
N PRO A 6 -0.51 -14.58 0.49
CA PRO A 6 -1.10 -14.90 1.79
C PRO A 6 -0.86 -16.37 2.14
N PHE A 7 -0.20 -16.60 3.28
CA PHE A 7 0.30 -17.90 3.73
C PHE A 7 1.19 -18.64 2.72
N GLY A 8 1.87 -17.90 1.84
CA GLY A 8 2.70 -18.47 0.77
C GLY A 8 1.91 -18.99 -0.43
N VAL A 9 0.60 -18.77 -0.48
CA VAL A 9 -0.25 -19.25 -1.58
C VAL A 9 -0.09 -18.36 -2.81
N GLU A 10 0.07 -19.02 -3.95
CA GLU A 10 0.19 -18.44 -5.28
C GLU A 10 -1.20 -18.34 -5.95
N SER A 11 -1.37 -17.40 -6.87
CA SER A 11 -2.64 -17.21 -7.59
C SER A 11 -2.88 -18.26 -8.67
N ASN A 12 -1.82 -18.94 -9.13
CA ASN A 12 -1.85 -19.95 -10.17
C ASN A 12 -0.54 -20.77 -10.14
N GLU A 13 -0.47 -21.81 -10.95
CA GLU A 13 0.69 -22.72 -11.07
C GLU A 13 1.97 -22.05 -11.59
N SER A 14 1.89 -20.81 -12.09
CA SER A 14 3.05 -20.03 -12.56
C SER A 14 3.69 -19.17 -11.47
N GLY A 15 3.23 -19.25 -10.22
CA GLY A 15 3.83 -18.53 -9.10
C GLY A 15 3.48 -17.05 -9.02
N PHE A 16 2.39 -16.62 -9.66
CA PHE A 16 1.98 -15.21 -9.59
C PHE A 16 1.38 -14.84 -8.22
N PRO A 17 1.60 -13.62 -7.73
CA PRO A 17 1.00 -13.14 -6.48
C PRO A 17 -0.53 -13.00 -6.60
N ILE A 18 -1.22 -13.16 -5.47
CA ILE A 18 -2.66 -12.93 -5.36
C ILE A 18 -2.92 -11.41 -5.31
N LEU A 19 -3.80 -10.95 -6.19
CA LEU A 19 -4.26 -9.57 -6.25
C LEU A 19 -5.47 -9.35 -5.35
N ARG A 20 -5.37 -8.36 -4.46
CA ARG A 20 -6.45 -7.94 -3.56
C ARG A 20 -6.73 -6.45 -3.65
N SER A 21 -7.92 -6.07 -3.22
CA SER A 21 -8.35 -4.68 -3.15
C SER A 21 -8.72 -4.33 -1.71
N GLY A 22 -8.63 -3.04 -1.39
CA GLY A 22 -8.92 -2.53 -0.06
C GLY A 22 -9.17 -1.02 -0.14
N ARG A 23 -9.84 -0.48 0.87
CA ARG A 23 -10.15 0.95 0.98
C ARG A 23 -9.18 1.62 1.95
N ILE A 24 -8.87 2.89 1.73
CA ILE A 24 -8.08 3.64 2.71
C ILE A 24 -8.91 3.79 3.98
N ALA A 25 -8.36 3.37 5.10
CA ALA A 25 -9.05 3.25 6.39
C ALA A 25 -8.56 4.25 7.44
N SER A 26 -7.60 5.11 7.09
CA SER A 26 -7.10 6.15 7.98
C SER A 26 -7.04 7.51 7.30
N TYR A 27 -7.09 8.55 8.12
CA TYR A 27 -6.94 9.94 7.71
C TYR A 27 -6.18 10.71 8.82
N PRO A 28 -5.36 11.72 8.48
CA PRO A 28 -4.99 12.20 7.15
C PRO A 28 -3.97 11.29 6.44
N LEU A 29 -3.84 11.45 5.11
CA LEU A 29 -2.81 10.77 4.30
C LEU A 29 -1.58 11.65 4.03
N THR A 30 -1.72 12.96 4.18
CA THR A 30 -0.69 13.95 3.87
C THR A 30 -0.63 15.00 4.98
N PRO A 31 0.56 15.57 5.25
CA PRO A 31 1.84 15.32 4.58
C PRO A 31 2.48 13.99 5.02
N THR A 32 3.06 13.26 4.06
CA THR A 32 3.59 11.89 4.28
C THR A 32 4.75 11.82 5.26
N LYS A 33 5.47 12.93 5.46
CA LYS A 33 6.54 13.04 6.47
C LYS A 33 6.01 12.93 7.90
N LEU A 34 4.78 13.36 8.15
CA LEU A 34 4.14 13.31 9.46
C LEU A 34 3.36 12.01 9.67
N THR A 35 2.59 11.59 8.66
CA THR A 35 1.74 10.40 8.78
C THR A 35 2.56 9.13 8.76
N GLN A 36 3.61 9.08 7.93
CA GLN A 36 4.58 7.99 7.68
C GLN A 36 3.97 6.66 7.20
N THR A 37 2.87 6.25 7.81
CA THR A 37 2.05 5.11 7.46
C THR A 37 0.59 5.51 7.34
N PHE A 38 -0.20 4.66 6.69
CA PHE A 38 -1.66 4.76 6.66
C PHE A 38 -2.27 3.37 6.68
N LEU A 39 -3.56 3.27 7.00
CA LEU A 39 -4.28 2.01 7.09
C LEU A 39 -5.03 1.71 5.79
N LEU A 40 -5.01 0.44 5.39
CA LEU A 40 -5.82 -0.10 4.30
C LEU A 40 -6.71 -1.21 4.84
N ASP A 41 -8.01 -1.14 4.53
CA ASP A 41 -9.04 -2.10 4.92
C ASP A 41 -9.01 -3.31 4.00
N PHE A 42 -8.31 -4.37 4.45
CA PHE A 42 -8.34 -5.71 3.90
C PHE A 42 -7.69 -6.70 4.89
N GLU A 43 -8.12 -7.95 4.87
CA GLU A 43 -7.59 -8.99 5.76
C GLU A 43 -6.10 -9.27 5.52
N VAL A 44 -5.29 -9.24 6.57
CA VAL A 44 -3.84 -9.42 6.45
C VAL A 44 -3.45 -10.80 6.97
N PHE A 45 -2.72 -11.51 6.14
CA PHE A 45 -2.12 -12.81 6.45
C PHE A 45 -0.60 -12.71 6.39
N GLY A 46 0.11 -13.67 6.98
CA GLY A 46 1.54 -13.84 6.72
C GLY A 46 1.82 -13.92 5.21
N GLY A 47 2.93 -13.36 4.74
CA GLY A 47 3.25 -13.30 3.31
C GLY A 47 2.61 -12.14 2.53
N ASN A 48 1.83 -11.28 3.19
CA ASN A 48 1.44 -9.98 2.60
C ASN A 48 2.46 -8.87 2.86
N SER A 49 3.29 -9.00 3.90
CA SER A 49 4.39 -8.07 4.17
C SER A 49 5.32 -7.97 2.96
N GLY A 50 5.71 -6.75 2.60
CA GLY A 50 6.46 -6.47 1.38
C GLY A 50 5.62 -6.38 0.10
N GLY A 51 4.30 -6.65 0.18
CA GLY A 51 3.39 -6.50 -0.95
C GLY A 51 3.24 -5.05 -1.40
N PRO A 52 3.39 -4.72 -2.71
CA PRO A 52 3.21 -3.37 -3.19
C PRO A 52 1.73 -2.97 -3.15
N VAL A 53 1.46 -1.78 -2.62
CA VAL A 53 0.16 -1.13 -2.68
C VAL A 53 0.18 -0.11 -3.81
N PHE A 54 -0.72 -0.25 -4.76
CA PHE A 54 -0.79 0.63 -5.93
C PHE A 54 -2.24 1.06 -6.23
N LEU A 55 -2.35 2.19 -6.91
CA LEU A 55 -3.59 2.68 -7.48
C LEU A 55 -3.49 2.55 -9.00
N TYR A 56 -4.56 2.04 -9.61
CA TYR A 56 -4.77 2.05 -11.05
C TYR A 56 -6.21 2.50 -11.30
N ASP A 57 -6.38 3.56 -12.07
CA ASP A 57 -7.69 4.09 -12.42
C ASP A 57 -7.67 4.72 -13.82
N LYS A 58 -8.80 4.70 -14.51
CA LYS A 58 -8.98 5.27 -15.86
C LYS A 58 -10.04 6.35 -15.83
N ASN A 59 -9.77 7.49 -16.46
CA ASN A 59 -10.74 8.59 -16.62
C ASN A 59 -11.36 9.03 -15.29
N ARG A 60 -10.55 9.07 -14.22
CA ARG A 60 -11.02 9.32 -12.85
C ARG A 60 -11.60 10.72 -12.72
N ILE A 61 -12.73 10.83 -12.04
CA ILE A 61 -13.27 12.12 -11.59
C ILE A 61 -12.67 12.42 -10.21
N TYR A 62 -11.93 13.52 -10.11
CA TYR A 62 -11.47 14.06 -8.83
C TYR A 62 -11.46 15.59 -8.92
N GLN A 63 -11.58 16.27 -7.77
CA GLN A 63 -11.71 17.74 -7.73
C GLN A 63 -12.83 18.27 -8.66
N GLY A 64 -13.93 17.51 -8.78
CA GLY A 64 -15.10 17.90 -9.58
C GLY A 64 -14.91 17.88 -11.11
N LYS A 65 -13.79 17.35 -11.63
CA LYS A 65 -13.50 17.32 -13.07
C LYS A 65 -13.09 15.91 -13.53
N PRO A 66 -13.50 15.47 -14.73
CA PRO A 66 -12.95 14.26 -15.33
C PRO A 66 -11.49 14.49 -15.72
N HIS A 67 -10.61 13.59 -15.32
CA HIS A 67 -9.21 13.60 -15.72
C HIS A 67 -8.97 12.46 -16.70
N LEU A 68 -8.90 12.82 -17.99
CA LEU A 68 -8.68 11.89 -19.09
C LEU A 68 -7.31 11.23 -18.98
N GLY A 69 -7.27 9.91 -19.15
CA GLY A 69 -6.05 9.11 -19.11
C GLY A 69 -6.01 8.09 -17.98
N ASN A 70 -4.82 7.51 -17.78
CA ASN A 70 -4.61 6.45 -16.80
C ASN A 70 -3.81 7.01 -15.61
N ILE A 71 -4.35 6.87 -14.41
CA ILE A 71 -3.64 7.17 -13.17
C ILE A 71 -3.08 5.86 -12.66
N ARG A 72 -1.75 5.79 -12.54
CA ARG A 72 -1.06 4.62 -11.99
C ARG A 72 0.13 5.04 -11.14
N PHE A 73 0.17 4.58 -9.90
CA PHE A 73 1.32 4.81 -9.03
C PHE A 73 1.33 3.83 -7.85
N ILE A 74 2.53 3.59 -7.31
CA ILE A 74 2.72 2.86 -6.05
C ILE A 74 2.47 3.84 -4.89
N VAL A 75 1.49 3.51 -4.05
CA VAL A 75 1.10 4.28 -2.87
C VAL A 75 2.00 3.95 -1.68
N GLY A 76 2.47 2.70 -1.61
CA GLY A 76 3.27 2.24 -0.48
C GLY A 76 3.53 0.74 -0.49
N LEU A 77 3.99 0.25 0.65
CA LEU A 77 4.32 -1.15 0.88
C LEU A 77 3.58 -1.66 2.12
N VAL A 78 2.99 -2.85 2.04
CA VAL A 78 2.42 -3.50 3.22
C VAL A 78 3.56 -3.83 4.20
N SER A 79 3.45 -3.34 5.42
CA SER A 79 4.40 -3.65 6.49
C SER A 79 3.87 -4.79 7.36
N GLN A 80 2.70 -4.60 7.95
CA GLN A 80 2.13 -5.51 8.94
C GLN A 80 0.61 -5.40 9.03
N GLU A 81 -0.01 -6.30 9.80
CA GLU A 81 -1.38 -6.17 10.25
C GLU A 81 -1.45 -5.19 11.45
N ARG A 82 -2.55 -4.44 11.56
CA ARG A 82 -2.90 -3.70 12.77
C ARG A 82 -3.73 -4.59 13.69
N ASP A 83 -3.20 -4.84 14.88
CA ASP A 83 -3.86 -5.59 15.94
C ASP A 83 -4.20 -4.69 17.14
N LEU A 84 -5.27 -5.00 17.86
CA LEU A 84 -5.58 -4.40 19.15
C LEU A 84 -5.10 -5.35 20.24
N THR A 85 -4.11 -4.91 21.03
CA THR A 85 -3.63 -5.66 22.19
C THR A 85 -4.41 -5.22 23.43
N GLU A 86 -5.13 -6.15 24.03
CA GLU A 86 -5.82 -6.01 25.31
C GLU A 86 -5.00 -6.71 26.40
N GLN A 87 -4.69 -5.99 27.48
CA GLN A 87 -4.03 -6.57 28.64
C GLN A 87 -4.99 -6.62 29.82
N VAL A 88 -5.28 -7.83 30.29
CA VAL A 88 -6.11 -8.07 31.47
C VAL A 88 -5.17 -8.44 32.60
N LYS A 89 -4.99 -7.51 33.55
CA LYS A 89 -4.20 -7.75 34.76
C LYS A 89 -5.12 -8.17 35.90
N SER A 90 -4.76 -9.27 36.53
CA SER A 90 -5.39 -9.78 37.76
C SER A 90 -4.34 -9.84 38.87
N LEU A 91 -4.74 -10.26 40.07
CA LEU A 91 -3.86 -10.28 41.24
C LEU A 91 -2.65 -11.23 41.03
N GLU A 92 -2.86 -12.36 40.36
CA GLU A 92 -1.82 -13.39 40.15
C GLU A 92 -1.28 -13.46 38.71
N GLN A 93 -2.02 -12.97 37.71
CA GLN A 93 -1.65 -13.14 36.30
C GLN A 93 -1.93 -11.90 35.43
N ILE A 94 -1.16 -11.78 34.35
CA ILE A 94 -1.40 -10.83 33.25
C ILE A 94 -1.71 -11.65 32.00
N THR A 95 -2.90 -11.46 31.44
CA THR A 95 -3.31 -12.06 30.17
C THR A 95 -3.23 -11.02 29.07
N VAL A 96 -2.53 -11.34 27.98
CA VAL A 96 -2.45 -10.49 26.78
C VAL A 96 -3.28 -11.13 25.67
N LYS A 97 -4.35 -10.47 25.24
CA LYS A 97 -5.17 -10.86 24.10
C LYS A 97 -4.88 -9.96 22.91
N ARG A 98 -4.78 -10.55 21.71
CA ARG A 98 -4.62 -9.80 20.46
C ARG A 98 -5.84 -10.00 19.58
N HIS A 99 -6.48 -8.89 19.22
CA HIS A 99 -7.64 -8.87 18.35
C HIS A 99 -7.21 -8.38 16.97
N ARG A 100 -7.45 -9.18 15.94
CA ARG A 100 -7.18 -8.81 14.55
C ARG A 100 -8.23 -7.84 14.06
N LEU A 101 -7.80 -6.77 13.40
CA LEU A 101 -8.71 -5.73 12.90
C LEU A 101 -8.96 -5.84 11.39
N ALA A 102 -8.30 -6.79 10.69
CA ALA A 102 -8.31 -6.87 9.24
C ALA A 102 -7.90 -5.54 8.57
N LEU A 103 -6.91 -4.87 9.17
CA LEU A 103 -6.35 -3.62 8.68
C LEU A 103 -4.86 -3.80 8.42
N ALA A 104 -4.39 -3.39 7.24
CA ALA A 104 -2.98 -3.36 6.93
C ALA A 104 -2.37 -2.00 7.23
N VAL A 105 -1.18 -2.02 7.82
CA VAL A 105 -0.32 -0.85 7.97
C VAL A 105 0.54 -0.74 6.71
N ILE A 106 0.38 0.38 5.99
CA ILE A 106 1.10 0.66 4.75
C ILE A 106 2.12 1.75 4.98
N ILE A 107 3.38 1.51 4.63
CA ILE A 107 4.43 2.55 4.64
C ILE A 107 4.30 3.38 3.35
N HIS A 108 4.27 4.71 3.47
CA HIS A 108 4.19 5.59 2.31
C HIS A 108 5.37 5.41 1.35
N SER A 109 5.09 5.31 0.05
CA SER A 109 6.14 5.19 -0.99
C SER A 109 7.10 6.39 -1.03
N ALA A 110 6.65 7.57 -0.59
CA ALA A 110 7.48 8.75 -0.46
C ALA A 110 8.67 8.53 0.49
N LEU A 111 8.47 7.83 1.61
CA LEU A 111 9.55 7.52 2.56
C LEU A 111 10.52 6.48 1.98
N ILE A 112 10.00 5.47 1.28
CA ILE A 112 10.83 4.47 0.61
C ILE A 112 11.74 5.15 -0.43
N ARG A 113 11.17 6.07 -1.22
CA ARG A 113 11.93 6.86 -2.20
C ARG A 113 13.00 7.72 -1.54
N GLU A 114 12.68 8.39 -0.44
CA GLU A 114 13.63 9.20 0.33
C GLU A 114 14.78 8.34 0.89
N THR A 115 14.48 7.17 1.45
CA THR A 115 15.49 6.21 1.93
C THR A 115 16.43 5.76 0.82
N ILE A 116 15.89 5.41 -0.36
CA ILE A 116 16.69 5.02 -1.52
C ILE A 116 17.59 6.18 -1.97
N GLN A 117 17.06 7.40 -1.96
CA GLN A 117 17.82 8.59 -2.35
C GLN A 117 18.95 8.91 -1.36
N ILE A 118 18.77 8.64 -0.07
CA ILE A 118 19.84 8.77 0.93
C ILE A 118 20.97 7.78 0.63
N LEU A 119 20.63 6.55 0.23
CA LEU A 119 21.60 5.51 -0.11
C LEU A 119 22.33 5.81 -1.43
N PHE A 120 21.63 6.35 -2.42
CA PHE A 120 22.15 6.65 -3.75
C PHE A 120 21.94 8.14 -4.10
N PRO A 121 22.73 9.05 -3.50
CA PRO A 121 22.49 10.50 -3.62
C PRO A 121 22.70 11.06 -5.03
N ASN A 122 23.52 10.38 -5.86
CA ASN A 122 23.85 10.81 -7.21
C ASN A 122 23.02 10.11 -8.30
N ASP A 123 22.20 9.13 -7.93
CA ASP A 123 21.35 8.45 -8.90
C ASP A 123 20.13 9.32 -9.20
N PRO A 124 19.88 9.66 -10.48
CA PRO A 124 18.69 10.41 -10.83
C PRO A 124 17.47 9.58 -10.46
N ILE A 125 16.60 10.13 -9.61
CA ILE A 125 15.30 9.52 -9.34
C ILE A 125 14.59 9.39 -10.69
N PRO A 126 14.24 8.17 -11.14
CA PRO A 126 13.53 8.03 -12.39
C PRO A 126 12.23 8.82 -12.29
N ALA A 127 12.11 9.84 -13.15
CA ALA A 127 10.90 10.64 -13.23
C ALA A 127 9.71 9.71 -13.51
N PRO A 128 8.51 9.99 -12.96
CA PRO A 128 7.31 9.28 -13.39
C PRO A 128 7.24 9.37 -14.91
N THR A 129 7.39 8.23 -15.59
CA THR A 129 7.42 8.23 -17.05
C THR A 129 6.05 8.60 -17.57
N GLU A 130 5.88 9.86 -18.00
CA GLU A 130 4.87 10.22 -18.99
C GLU A 130 5.23 9.50 -20.29
N LYS A 131 4.86 8.21 -20.38
CA LYS A 131 4.83 7.56 -21.69
C LYS A 131 3.72 8.26 -22.48
N LYS A 132 4.10 9.11 -23.44
CA LYS A 132 3.18 9.65 -24.45
C LYS A 132 2.31 8.50 -24.96
N ASN A 133 0.99 8.66 -24.89
CA ASN A 133 0.04 7.67 -25.35
C ASN A 133 0.24 7.48 -26.87
N PRO A 134 0.69 6.30 -27.35
CA PRO A 134 0.95 6.07 -28.78
C PRO A 134 -0.33 6.04 -29.63
N TYR A 135 -1.50 6.22 -29.02
CA TYR A 135 -2.80 6.32 -29.70
C TYR A 135 -3.33 7.76 -29.83
N ARG A 136 -2.56 8.78 -29.43
CA ARG A 136 -3.03 10.18 -29.53
C ARG A 136 -2.99 10.75 -30.96
N ASP A 137 -2.25 10.11 -31.86
CA ASP A 137 -2.00 10.60 -33.23
C ASP A 137 -2.67 9.73 -34.33
N ARG A 138 -3.72 8.97 -33.98
CA ARG A 138 -4.54 8.22 -34.95
C ARG A 138 -5.98 8.70 -34.91
N GLU A 139 -6.19 9.96 -35.29
CA GLU A 139 -7.49 10.52 -35.69
C GLU A 139 -7.30 11.35 -36.96
#